data_AF-A0A7G2EF31-F1
#
_entry.id   AF-A0A7G2EF31-F1
#
_cell.length_a   1.000
_cell.length_b   1.000
_cell.length_c   1.000
_cell.angle_alpha   90.00
_cell.angle_beta   90.00
_cell.angle_gamma   90.00
#
_symmetry.space_group_name_H-M   'P 1'
#
loop_
_entity.id
_entity.type
_entity.pdbx_description
1 polymer ?
#
loop_
_entity_poly.entity_id
_entity_poly.type
_entity_poly.pdbx_seq_one_letter_code
_entity_poly.pdbx_strand_id
1 'polypeptide(L)'
;MRLQMFVAMKAMPWYTLLPTVSESMIERGWTKCFASIGEFGWILYFVYIAIYLVFVEFGIYWMHRELHDIKPLYKYLHATHHIYNKQNTLSPFAGLAFHPVDGILQAVPHVIALFIVPIHFTTHIGLLFMEAIWTANIHDCIHGNIWPVMGAGYHTIHHTTYKHNYGHYTIWMDWMFGSLRDPLLEEDDNKDSFKKAEYGSVDCSLADQSGLTTQISKIYNNQNAGWPNI
;
A
#
# COMPACT_ATOMS: atom_id res chain seq x y z
N MET A 1 -3.14 -16.81 -11.48
CA MET A 1 -1.81 -16.72 -12.13
C MET A 1 -1.85 -16.38 -13.62
N ARG A 2 -2.34 -17.23 -14.54
CA ARG A 2 -2.32 -16.91 -16.00
C ARG A 2 -2.99 -15.58 -16.38
N LEU A 3 -4.13 -15.26 -15.76
CA LEU A 3 -4.82 -13.99 -15.97
C LEU A 3 -3.97 -12.78 -15.53
N GLN A 4 -3.34 -12.85 -14.35
CA GLN A 4 -2.48 -11.78 -13.83
C GLN A 4 -1.29 -11.52 -14.76
N MET A 5 -0.64 -12.60 -15.21
CA MET A 5 0.45 -12.50 -16.18
C MET A 5 -0.03 -11.81 -17.46
N PHE A 6 -1.18 -12.21 -18.00
CA PHE A 6 -1.72 -11.60 -19.21
C PHE A 6 -2.01 -10.10 -19.04
N VAL A 7 -2.67 -9.71 -17.94
CA VAL A 7 -2.97 -8.30 -17.65
C VAL A 7 -1.68 -7.50 -17.47
N ALA A 8 -0.74 -7.99 -16.66
CA ALA A 8 0.56 -7.34 -16.45
C ALA A 8 1.35 -7.18 -17.76
N MET A 9 1.46 -8.23 -18.57
CA MET A 9 2.16 -8.18 -19.86
C MET A 9 1.52 -7.19 -20.83
N LYS A 10 0.18 -7.06 -20.83
CA LYS A 10 -0.53 -6.10 -21.68
C LYS A 10 -0.33 -4.66 -21.22
N ALA A 11 -0.21 -4.43 -19.92
CA ALA A 11 -0.11 -3.10 -19.34
C ALA A 11 1.33 -2.56 -19.33
N MET A 12 2.35 -3.42 -19.22
CA MET A 12 3.76 -3.02 -19.16
C MET A 12 4.24 -2.05 -20.24
N PRO A 13 3.91 -2.24 -21.54
CA PRO A 13 4.32 -1.27 -22.58
C PRO A 13 3.77 0.15 -22.34
N TRP A 14 2.67 0.27 -21.62
CA TRP A 14 2.10 1.57 -21.25
C TRP A 14 2.77 2.15 -20.01
N TYR A 15 3.19 1.32 -19.04
CA TYR A 15 3.92 1.78 -17.87
C TYR A 15 5.23 2.45 -18.26
N THR A 16 5.89 1.94 -19.31
CA THR A 16 7.13 2.53 -19.82
C THR A 16 6.93 3.91 -20.45
N LEU A 17 5.70 4.33 -20.76
CA LEU A 17 5.45 5.66 -21.32
C LEU A 17 5.83 6.77 -20.34
N LEU A 18 5.53 6.61 -19.05
CA LEU A 18 5.85 7.62 -18.04
C LEU A 18 7.36 7.84 -17.88
N PRO A 19 8.22 6.80 -17.67
CA PRO A 19 9.66 6.99 -17.63
C PRO A 19 10.24 7.47 -18.95
N THR A 20 9.69 7.06 -20.11
CA THR A 20 10.14 7.61 -21.41
C THR A 20 9.85 9.12 -21.51
N VAL A 21 8.67 9.56 -21.08
CA VAL A 21 8.34 10.99 -21.07
C VAL A 21 9.20 11.72 -20.04
N SER A 22 9.43 11.17 -18.85
CA SER A 22 10.29 11.80 -17.83
C SER A 22 11.73 11.94 -18.29
N GLU A 23 12.29 10.92 -18.93
CA GLU A 23 13.62 10.97 -19.55
C GLU A 23 13.70 12.06 -20.61
N SER A 24 12.71 12.16 -21.51
CA SER A 24 12.67 13.22 -22.51
C SER A 24 12.64 14.63 -21.90
N MET A 25 12.00 14.81 -20.72
CA MET A 25 11.99 16.08 -19.99
C MET A 25 13.33 16.37 -19.34
N ILE A 26 14.03 15.34 -18.84
CA ILE A 26 15.38 15.42 -18.28
C ILE A 26 16.37 15.84 -19.38
N GLU A 27 16.35 15.18 -20.53
CA GLU A 27 17.26 15.48 -21.66
C GLU A 27 17.07 16.90 -22.21
N ARG A 28 15.84 17.43 -22.16
CA ARG A 28 15.53 18.82 -22.53
C ARG A 28 15.94 19.85 -21.48
N GLY A 29 16.42 19.42 -20.32
CA GLY A 29 16.80 20.30 -19.22
C GLY A 29 15.62 20.98 -18.51
N TRP A 30 14.42 20.38 -18.56
CA TRP A 30 13.23 20.95 -17.92
C TRP A 30 13.13 20.65 -16.43
N THR A 31 13.90 19.67 -15.95
CA THR A 31 13.88 19.18 -14.58
C THR A 31 15.13 19.60 -13.82
N LYS A 32 15.16 19.34 -12.51
CA LYS A 32 16.34 19.54 -11.65
C LYS A 32 17.26 18.31 -11.61
N CYS A 33 17.15 17.43 -12.60
CA CYS A 33 17.94 16.23 -12.65
C CYS A 33 19.39 16.56 -13.04
N PHE A 34 20.36 16.03 -12.29
CA PHE A 34 21.79 16.26 -12.53
C PHE A 34 22.52 14.96 -12.89
N ALA A 35 23.58 15.09 -13.69
CA ALA A 35 24.31 13.93 -14.25
C ALA A 35 25.53 13.51 -13.43
N SER A 36 26.08 14.40 -12.58
CA SER A 36 27.29 14.13 -11.81
C SER A 36 27.10 14.46 -10.34
N ILE A 37 27.43 13.50 -9.47
CA ILE A 37 27.43 13.69 -8.01
C ILE A 37 28.38 14.82 -7.59
N GLY A 38 29.43 15.11 -8.37
CA GLY A 38 30.38 16.19 -8.10
C GLY A 38 29.78 17.60 -8.13
N GLU A 39 28.60 17.79 -8.72
CA GLU A 39 27.91 19.09 -8.79
C GLU A 39 27.48 19.60 -7.40
N PHE A 40 27.04 18.69 -6.53
CA PHE A 40 26.56 19.00 -5.17
C PHE A 40 27.40 18.34 -4.07
N GLY A 41 28.21 17.35 -4.41
CA GLY A 41 28.96 16.53 -3.47
C GLY A 41 28.11 15.46 -2.77
N TRP A 42 28.77 14.49 -2.15
CA TRP A 42 28.14 13.30 -1.57
C TRP A 42 27.11 13.60 -0.47
N ILE A 43 27.36 14.61 0.37
CA ILE A 43 26.46 14.94 1.49
C ILE A 43 25.10 15.41 0.94
N LEU A 44 25.11 16.41 0.05
CA LEU A 44 23.87 16.92 -0.55
C LEU A 44 23.19 15.88 -1.43
N TYR A 45 23.95 15.03 -2.12
CA TYR A 45 23.41 13.89 -2.86
C TYR A 45 22.51 12.99 -1.98
N PHE A 46 22.99 12.57 -0.79
CA PHE A 46 22.17 11.76 0.11
C PHE A 46 21.01 12.53 0.74
N VAL A 47 21.20 13.82 1.05
CA VAL A 47 20.11 14.68 1.54
C VAL A 47 18.99 14.78 0.50
N TYR A 48 19.35 14.99 -0.77
CA TYR A 48 18.37 15.05 -1.85
C TYR A 48 17.65 13.73 -2.09
N ILE A 49 18.34 12.59 -1.99
CA ILE A 49 17.67 11.28 -2.02
C ILE A 49 16.65 11.16 -0.89
N ALA A 50 17.01 11.55 0.32
CA ALA A 50 16.09 11.49 1.46
C ALA A 50 14.85 12.38 1.25
N ILE A 51 15.05 13.63 0.80
CA ILE A 51 13.95 14.55 0.47
C ILE A 51 13.07 13.98 -0.65
N TYR A 52 13.70 13.41 -1.68
CA TYR A 52 12.99 12.77 -2.80
C TYR A 52 12.13 11.61 -2.32
N LEU A 53 12.67 10.70 -1.51
CA LEU A 53 11.93 9.56 -0.97
C LEU A 53 10.77 9.99 -0.08
N VAL A 54 10.95 11.00 0.77
CA VAL A 54 9.85 11.56 1.58
C VAL A 54 8.76 12.15 0.70
N PHE A 55 9.13 12.88 -0.35
CA PHE A 55 8.16 13.46 -1.29
C PHE A 55 7.37 12.37 -2.03
N VAL A 56 8.05 11.35 -2.52
CA VAL A 56 7.43 10.21 -3.21
C VAL A 56 6.53 9.43 -2.27
N GLU A 57 6.99 9.10 -1.06
CA GLU A 57 6.20 8.42 -0.03
C GLU A 57 4.88 9.17 0.23
N PHE A 58 4.97 10.49 0.39
CA PHE A 58 3.81 11.34 0.58
C PHE A 58 2.87 11.32 -0.64
N GLY A 59 3.41 11.53 -1.84
CA GLY A 59 2.61 11.63 -3.06
C GLY A 59 1.94 10.32 -3.43
N ILE A 60 2.63 9.18 -3.27
CA ILE A 60 2.06 7.86 -3.57
C ILE A 60 0.98 7.50 -2.58
N TYR A 61 1.19 7.74 -1.28
CA TYR A 61 0.15 7.51 -0.28
C TYR A 61 -1.17 8.19 -0.65
N TRP A 62 -1.10 9.48 -1.00
CA TRP A 62 -2.31 10.25 -1.35
C TRP A 62 -2.91 9.80 -2.67
N MET A 63 -2.10 9.58 -3.70
CA MET A 63 -2.60 9.08 -4.99
C MET A 63 -3.31 7.74 -4.82
N HIS A 64 -2.69 6.83 -4.07
CA HIS A 64 -3.24 5.51 -3.81
C HIS A 64 -4.54 5.59 -2.99
N ARG A 65 -4.58 6.42 -1.96
CA ARG A 65 -5.79 6.67 -1.18
C ARG A 65 -6.89 7.30 -2.02
N GLU A 66 -6.59 8.28 -2.87
CA GLU A 66 -7.54 8.93 -3.78
C GLU A 66 -8.11 7.95 -4.82
N LEU A 67 -7.30 7.01 -5.31
CA LEU A 67 -7.75 5.92 -6.18
C LEU A 67 -8.82 5.04 -5.52
N HIS A 68 -8.83 4.95 -4.17
CA HIS A 68 -9.88 4.26 -3.41
C HIS A 68 -11.06 5.18 -3.06
N ASP A 69 -10.78 6.36 -2.51
CA ASP A 69 -11.80 7.25 -1.96
C ASP A 69 -12.66 7.89 -3.06
N ILE A 70 -12.09 8.14 -4.25
CA ILE A 70 -12.81 8.75 -5.38
C ILE A 70 -13.46 7.65 -6.23
N LYS A 71 -14.79 7.51 -6.10
CA LYS A 71 -15.61 6.48 -6.78
C LYS A 71 -15.28 6.20 -8.26
N PRO A 72 -15.18 7.21 -9.16
CA PRO A 72 -14.82 6.94 -10.55
C PRO A 72 -13.39 6.42 -10.71
N LEU A 73 -12.43 6.90 -9.92
CA LEU A 73 -11.05 6.41 -9.98
C LEU A 73 -10.99 4.94 -9.57
N TYR A 74 -11.66 4.59 -8.46
CA TYR A 74 -11.74 3.20 -8.04
C TYR A 74 -12.40 2.32 -9.11
N LYS A 75 -13.62 2.68 -9.52
CA LYS A 75 -14.43 1.83 -10.42
C LYS A 75 -13.75 1.57 -11.77
N TYR A 76 -13.10 2.57 -12.35
CA TYR A 76 -12.57 2.48 -13.71
C TYR A 76 -11.09 2.16 -13.79
N LEU A 77 -10.30 2.49 -12.76
CA LEU A 77 -8.85 2.33 -12.79
C LEU A 77 -8.39 1.25 -11.80
N HIS A 78 -8.77 1.40 -10.54
CA HIS A 78 -8.16 0.64 -9.45
C HIS A 78 -8.85 -0.69 -9.12
N ALA A 79 -10.14 -0.83 -9.44
CA ALA A 79 -10.91 -2.04 -9.17
C ALA A 79 -10.30 -3.29 -9.83
N THR A 80 -9.66 -3.14 -11.00
CA THR A 80 -9.00 -4.24 -11.72
C THR A 80 -7.84 -4.81 -10.91
N HIS A 81 -7.05 -3.95 -10.26
CA HIS A 81 -5.96 -4.34 -9.39
C HIS A 81 -6.47 -5.18 -8.21
N HIS A 82 -7.60 -4.74 -7.64
CA HIS A 82 -8.27 -5.37 -6.50
C HIS A 82 -9.11 -6.60 -6.81
N ILE A 83 -9.18 -7.06 -8.06
CA ILE A 83 -9.83 -8.34 -8.39
C ILE A 83 -9.15 -9.51 -7.64
N TYR A 84 -7.86 -9.35 -7.30
CA TYR A 84 -7.04 -10.32 -6.58
C TYR A 84 -7.07 -10.10 -5.06
N ASN A 85 -8.27 -10.08 -4.48
CA ASN A 85 -8.52 -9.69 -3.08
C ASN A 85 -8.42 -10.82 -2.05
N LYS A 86 -8.02 -12.02 -2.45
CA LYS A 86 -7.77 -13.13 -1.52
C LYS A 86 -6.28 -13.40 -1.46
N GLN A 87 -5.78 -13.76 -0.28
CA GLN A 87 -4.37 -14.08 -0.07
C GLN A 87 -3.88 -15.18 -1.02
N ASN A 88 -4.71 -16.19 -1.33
CA ASN A 88 -4.38 -17.25 -2.30
C ASN A 88 -4.47 -16.82 -3.78
N THR A 89 -4.93 -15.59 -4.05
CA THR A 89 -5.01 -15.01 -5.39
C THR A 89 -3.99 -13.91 -5.62
N LEU A 90 -3.38 -13.35 -4.59
CA LEU A 90 -2.26 -12.41 -4.71
C LEU A 90 -1.01 -13.14 -5.22
N SER A 91 -0.25 -12.45 -6.06
CA SER A 91 1.06 -12.90 -6.53
C SER A 91 1.89 -11.71 -7.00
N PRO A 92 3.21 -11.87 -7.21
CA PRO A 92 4.03 -10.79 -7.76
C PRO A 92 3.51 -10.23 -9.09
N PHE A 93 2.86 -11.05 -9.92
CA PHE A 93 2.21 -10.59 -11.15
C PHE A 93 0.94 -9.77 -10.91
N ALA A 94 0.21 -10.04 -9.82
CA ALA A 94 -0.94 -9.22 -9.43
C ALA A 94 -0.50 -7.78 -9.10
N GLY A 95 0.71 -7.64 -8.55
CA GLY A 95 1.31 -6.33 -8.28
C GLY A 95 1.39 -5.44 -9.50
N LEU A 96 1.70 -5.98 -10.68
CA LEU A 96 1.78 -5.22 -11.94
C LEU A 96 0.53 -5.33 -12.82
N ALA A 97 -0.53 -5.99 -12.34
CA ALA A 97 -1.76 -6.24 -13.08
C ALA A 97 -2.85 -5.19 -12.78
N PHE A 98 -2.54 -3.92 -13.04
CA PHE A 98 -3.47 -2.80 -12.92
C PHE A 98 -3.86 -2.20 -14.28
N HIS A 99 -4.83 -1.30 -14.28
CA HIS A 99 -5.13 -0.49 -15.47
C HIS A 99 -3.91 0.39 -15.80
N PRO A 100 -3.49 0.55 -17.07
CA PRO A 100 -2.32 1.38 -17.43
C PRO A 100 -2.27 2.75 -16.75
N VAL A 101 -3.41 3.45 -16.73
CA VAL A 101 -3.53 4.77 -16.11
C VAL A 101 -3.39 4.73 -14.59
N ASP A 102 -3.82 3.65 -13.91
CA ASP A 102 -3.64 3.49 -12.47
C ASP A 102 -2.15 3.49 -12.11
N GLY A 103 -1.37 2.65 -12.80
CA GLY A 103 0.09 2.60 -12.65
C GLY A 103 0.78 3.93 -12.92
N ILE A 104 0.38 4.60 -14.00
CA ILE A 104 0.92 5.91 -14.34
C ILE A 104 0.62 6.89 -13.21
N LEU A 105 -0.62 6.95 -12.72
CA LEU A 105 -1.03 7.84 -11.64
C LEU A 105 -0.21 7.59 -10.38
N GLN A 106 -0.04 6.34 -9.96
CA GLN A 106 0.78 6.01 -8.79
C GLN A 106 2.26 6.39 -8.97
N ALA A 107 2.79 6.38 -10.19
CA ALA A 107 4.17 6.81 -10.45
C ALA A 107 4.33 8.32 -10.73
N VAL A 108 3.25 9.10 -10.95
CA VAL A 108 3.30 10.56 -11.17
C VAL A 108 4.09 11.32 -10.08
N PRO A 109 4.01 10.99 -8.78
CA PRO A 109 4.83 11.62 -7.75
C PRO A 109 6.34 11.63 -8.05
N HIS A 110 6.87 10.56 -8.67
CA HIS A 110 8.28 10.51 -9.09
C HIS A 110 8.60 11.58 -10.14
N VAL A 111 7.68 11.81 -11.09
CA VAL A 111 7.84 12.80 -12.15
C VAL A 111 7.70 14.22 -11.61
N ILE A 112 6.75 14.47 -10.72
CA ILE A 112 6.60 15.78 -10.06
C ILE A 112 7.85 16.12 -9.23
N ALA A 113 8.40 15.12 -8.52
CA ALA A 113 9.60 15.30 -7.71
C ALA A 113 10.79 15.84 -8.52
N LEU A 114 10.93 15.42 -9.79
CA LEU A 114 11.99 15.89 -10.69
C LEU A 114 12.03 17.41 -10.88
N PHE A 115 10.88 18.10 -10.76
CA PHE A 115 10.80 19.55 -10.92
C PHE A 115 11.09 20.32 -9.62
N ILE A 116 11.03 19.63 -8.48
CA ILE A 116 11.07 20.25 -7.15
C ILE A 116 12.43 19.99 -6.48
N VAL A 117 12.86 18.73 -6.49
CA VAL A 117 14.03 18.22 -5.78
C VAL A 117 15.15 17.90 -6.77
N PRO A 118 16.37 18.44 -6.60
CA PRO A 118 17.51 18.00 -7.38
C PRO A 118 17.76 16.50 -7.16
N ILE A 119 17.88 15.71 -8.22
CA ILE A 119 18.14 14.26 -8.07
C ILE A 119 19.12 13.80 -9.15
N HIS A 120 20.00 12.87 -8.80
CA HIS A 120 20.94 12.30 -9.75
C HIS A 120 20.22 11.38 -10.73
N PHE A 121 20.53 11.50 -12.03
CA PHE A 121 19.85 10.77 -13.09
C PHE A 121 19.83 9.26 -12.88
N THR A 122 20.99 8.63 -12.71
CA THR A 122 21.08 7.18 -12.50
C THR A 122 20.35 6.74 -11.23
N THR A 123 20.33 7.59 -10.21
CA THR A 123 19.64 7.30 -8.96
C THR A 123 18.13 7.34 -9.14
N HIS A 124 17.60 8.32 -9.88
CA HIS A 124 16.18 8.37 -10.23
C HIS A 124 15.74 7.12 -11.01
N ILE A 125 16.49 6.72 -12.04
CA ILE A 125 16.20 5.50 -12.81
C ILE A 125 16.30 4.25 -11.92
N GLY A 126 17.31 4.18 -11.06
CA GLY A 126 17.45 3.09 -10.08
C GLY A 126 16.27 3.00 -9.11
N LEU A 127 15.75 4.14 -8.65
CA LEU A 127 14.58 4.18 -7.76
C LEU A 127 13.30 3.71 -8.45
N LEU A 128 13.08 4.10 -9.71
CA LEU A 128 11.94 3.59 -10.50
C LEU A 128 12.04 2.07 -10.74
N PHE A 129 13.24 1.57 -10.98
CA PHE A 129 13.46 0.12 -11.10
C PHE A 129 13.20 -0.60 -9.77
N MET A 130 13.69 -0.04 -8.65
CA MET A 130 13.44 -0.58 -7.32
C MET A 130 11.95 -0.54 -6.97
N GLU A 131 11.20 0.47 -7.40
CA GLU A 131 9.74 0.54 -7.24
C GLU A 131 9.03 -0.61 -7.94
N ALA A 132 9.45 -0.97 -9.16
CA ALA A 132 8.88 -2.11 -9.87
C ALA A 132 9.14 -3.43 -9.14
N ILE A 133 10.35 -3.61 -8.59
CA ILE A 133 10.69 -4.77 -7.73
C ILE A 133 9.85 -4.75 -6.45
N TRP A 134 9.76 -3.59 -5.81
CA TRP A 134 9.02 -3.39 -4.57
C TRP A 134 7.55 -3.75 -4.74
N THR A 135 6.93 -3.25 -5.81
CA THR A 135 5.54 -3.55 -6.18
C THR A 135 5.34 -5.06 -6.33
N ALA A 136 6.28 -5.78 -6.96
CA ALA A 136 6.20 -7.23 -7.06
C ALA A 136 6.35 -7.92 -5.69
N ASN A 137 7.27 -7.43 -4.85
CA ASN A 137 7.55 -8.02 -3.53
C ASN A 137 6.38 -7.84 -2.55
N ILE A 138 5.75 -6.68 -2.46
CA ILE A 138 4.62 -6.48 -1.52
C ILE A 138 3.36 -7.27 -1.90
N HIS A 139 3.35 -7.93 -3.07
CA HIS A 139 2.26 -8.80 -3.52
C HIS A 139 2.61 -10.30 -3.45
N ASP A 140 3.78 -10.67 -2.93
CA ASP A 140 4.21 -12.06 -2.84
C ASP A 140 3.57 -12.85 -1.67
N CYS A 141 2.82 -12.16 -0.81
CA CYS A 141 2.18 -12.69 0.41
C CYS A 141 3.14 -13.21 1.49
N ILE A 142 4.43 -12.89 1.41
CA ILE A 142 5.44 -13.28 2.39
C ILE A 142 5.69 -12.09 3.33
N HIS A 143 5.04 -12.12 4.50
CA HIS A 143 5.22 -11.06 5.49
C HIS A 143 6.58 -11.21 6.21
N GLY A 144 7.51 -10.30 5.92
CA GLY A 144 8.85 -10.28 6.52
C GLY A 144 8.93 -9.75 7.95
N ASN A 145 7.84 -9.18 8.50
CA ASN A 145 7.77 -8.59 9.85
C ASN A 145 8.92 -7.62 10.19
N ILE A 146 9.20 -6.68 9.27
CA ILE A 146 10.24 -5.66 9.45
C ILE A 146 9.56 -4.31 9.69
N TRP A 147 9.55 -3.83 10.92
CA TRP A 147 9.04 -2.49 11.23
C TRP A 147 10.09 -1.42 10.88
N PRO A 148 9.76 -0.28 10.25
CA PRO A 148 8.43 0.22 9.82
C PRO A 148 8.15 0.05 8.31
N VAL A 149 8.48 -1.10 7.73
CA VAL A 149 8.42 -1.34 6.28
C VAL A 149 7.02 -1.80 5.84
N MET A 150 6.49 -1.20 4.76
CA MET A 150 5.21 -1.57 4.14
C MET A 150 5.33 -2.89 3.36
N GLY A 151 5.56 -4.00 4.08
CA GLY A 151 5.75 -5.32 3.47
C GLY A 151 4.44 -6.00 3.04
N ALA A 152 4.57 -7.20 2.46
CA ALA A 152 3.44 -7.93 1.88
C ALA A 152 2.26 -8.20 2.82
N GLY A 153 2.50 -8.37 4.13
CA GLY A 153 1.42 -8.52 5.11
C GLY A 153 0.50 -7.31 5.19
N TYR A 154 1.06 -6.09 5.27
CA TYR A 154 0.27 -4.86 5.31
C TYR A 154 -0.50 -4.66 4.00
N HIS A 155 0.15 -4.91 2.88
CA HIS A 155 -0.48 -4.76 1.56
C HIS A 155 -1.53 -5.86 1.28
N THR A 156 -1.38 -7.05 1.86
CA THR A 156 -2.43 -8.08 1.81
C THR A 156 -3.70 -7.61 2.52
N ILE A 157 -3.58 -6.98 3.69
CA ILE A 157 -4.71 -6.38 4.42
C ILE A 157 -5.34 -5.25 3.61
N HIS A 158 -4.53 -4.47 2.90
CA HIS A 158 -5.02 -3.45 1.97
C HIS A 158 -5.93 -4.08 0.90
N HIS A 159 -5.48 -5.16 0.25
CA HIS A 159 -6.27 -5.87 -0.77
C HIS A 159 -7.54 -6.54 -0.26
N THR A 160 -7.59 -6.93 1.02
CA THR A 160 -8.76 -7.58 1.61
C THR A 160 -9.77 -6.56 2.17
N THR A 161 -9.30 -5.44 2.72
CA THR A 161 -10.15 -4.44 3.40
C THR A 161 -10.47 -3.22 2.55
N TYR A 162 -9.66 -2.91 1.54
CA TYR A 162 -9.75 -1.74 0.64
C TYR A 162 -9.71 -0.37 1.34
N LYS A 163 -9.40 -0.33 2.64
CA LYS A 163 -9.55 0.89 3.46
C LYS A 163 -8.30 1.25 4.27
N HIS A 164 -7.29 0.40 4.27
CA HIS A 164 -6.13 0.50 5.15
C HIS A 164 -4.83 0.32 4.36
N ASN A 165 -3.71 0.76 4.92
CA ASN A 165 -2.35 0.48 4.45
C ASN A 165 -2.08 0.93 2.99
N TYR A 166 -2.21 2.22 2.72
CA TYR A 166 -1.99 2.83 1.39
C TYR A 166 -0.54 3.23 1.11
N GLY A 167 0.33 3.21 2.12
CA GLY A 167 1.73 3.65 2.06
C GLY A 167 2.55 2.90 1.02
N HIS A 168 3.71 3.48 0.69
CA HIS A 168 4.56 3.00 -0.40
C HIS A 168 5.67 2.09 0.11
N TYR A 169 6.78 2.64 0.59
CA TYR A 169 7.87 1.85 1.19
C TYR A 169 7.69 1.65 2.69
N THR A 170 7.00 2.57 3.36
CA THR A 170 6.89 2.59 4.82
C THR A 170 5.44 2.67 5.29
N ILE A 171 5.21 2.31 6.54
CA ILE A 171 3.90 2.47 7.19
C ILE A 171 3.66 3.87 7.75
N TRP A 172 4.61 4.79 7.58
CA TRP A 172 4.62 6.07 8.29
C TRP A 172 3.43 6.96 7.95
N MET A 173 3.05 7.01 6.67
CA MET A 173 1.89 7.79 6.22
C MET A 173 0.59 7.19 6.78
N ASP A 174 0.43 5.87 6.73
CA ASP A 174 -0.75 5.21 7.30
C ASP A 174 -0.89 5.43 8.80
N TRP A 175 0.24 5.41 9.53
CA TRP A 175 0.26 5.73 10.95
C TRP A 175 -0.17 7.19 11.20
N MET A 176 0.37 8.14 10.43
CA MET A 176 0.09 9.57 10.58
C MET A 176 -1.37 9.92 10.26
N PHE A 177 -1.97 9.26 9.26
CA PHE A 177 -3.30 9.56 8.76
C PHE A 177 -4.37 8.56 9.23
N GLY A 178 -4.03 7.66 10.15
CA GLY A 178 -4.97 6.77 10.83
C GLY A 178 -5.53 5.63 9.96
N SER A 179 -4.83 5.24 8.89
CA SER A 179 -5.19 4.11 8.01
C SER A 179 -4.36 2.85 8.27
N LEU A 180 -3.50 2.85 9.28
CA LEU A 180 -2.63 1.71 9.60
C LEU A 180 -3.41 0.55 10.25
N ARG A 181 -3.24 -0.64 9.69
CA ARG A 181 -3.71 -1.91 10.26
C ARG A 181 -2.56 -2.92 10.26
N ASP A 182 -2.15 -3.34 11.46
CA ASP A 182 -1.00 -4.23 11.67
C ASP A 182 -1.38 -5.71 11.45
N PRO A 183 -0.65 -6.45 10.59
CA PRO A 183 -0.87 -7.89 10.38
C PRO A 183 -0.80 -8.76 11.62
N LEU A 184 0.07 -8.44 12.58
CA LEU A 184 0.21 -9.24 13.80
C LEU A 184 -1.04 -9.14 14.68
N LEU A 185 -1.63 -7.93 14.74
CA LEU A 185 -2.86 -7.71 15.50
C LEU A 185 -4.08 -8.35 14.82
N GLU A 186 -4.11 -8.40 13.49
CA GLU A 186 -5.18 -9.10 12.76
C GLU A 186 -5.16 -10.60 12.96
N GLU A 187 -3.97 -11.21 12.99
CA GLU A 187 -3.85 -12.64 13.28
C GLU A 187 -4.36 -12.99 14.68
N ASP A 188 -4.06 -12.15 15.67
CA ASP A 188 -4.49 -12.37 17.05
C ASP A 188 -5.98 -12.13 17.24
N ASP A 189 -6.54 -11.07 16.65
CA ASP A 189 -8.00 -10.83 16.60
C ASP A 189 -8.73 -12.03 15.96
N ASN A 190 -8.19 -12.56 14.86
CA ASN A 190 -8.76 -13.73 14.20
C ASN A 190 -8.70 -14.96 15.10
N LYS A 191 -7.55 -15.27 15.71
CA LYS A 191 -7.41 -16.41 16.65
C LYS A 191 -8.39 -16.31 17.82
N ASP A 192 -8.58 -15.12 18.38
CA ASP A 192 -9.52 -14.92 19.48
C ASP A 192 -10.98 -15.03 19.03
N SER A 193 -11.30 -14.58 17.81
CA SER A 193 -12.63 -14.79 17.22
C SER A 193 -12.93 -16.27 16.97
N PHE A 194 -11.95 -17.05 16.51
CA PHE A 194 -12.07 -18.50 16.35
C PHE A 194 -12.23 -19.20 17.69
N LYS A 195 -11.45 -18.84 18.71
CA LYS A 195 -11.62 -19.37 20.07
C LYS A 195 -13.00 -19.03 20.63
N LYS A 196 -13.50 -17.80 20.46
CA LYS A 196 -14.87 -17.43 20.88
C LYS A 196 -15.95 -18.21 20.14
N ALA A 197 -15.77 -18.48 18.85
CA ALA A 197 -16.71 -19.30 18.08
C ALA A 197 -16.68 -20.77 18.52
N GLU A 198 -15.49 -21.31 18.81
CA GLU A 198 -15.29 -22.68 19.30
C GLU A 198 -15.88 -22.86 20.70
N TYR A 199 -15.56 -21.96 21.64
CA TYR A 199 -16.10 -21.98 23.02
C TYR A 199 -17.56 -21.52 23.11
N GLY A 200 -18.03 -20.66 22.21
CA GLY A 200 -19.42 -20.21 22.12
C GLY A 200 -20.37 -21.21 21.45
N SER A 201 -19.83 -22.29 20.86
CA SER A 201 -20.60 -23.42 20.32
C SER A 201 -20.81 -24.57 21.32
N VAL A 202 -20.30 -24.43 22.55
CA VAL A 202 -20.67 -25.32 23.65
C VAL A 202 -22.09 -24.95 24.09
N ASP A 203 -23.05 -25.72 23.60
CA ASP A 203 -24.46 -25.60 23.89
C ASP A 203 -24.69 -25.51 25.41
N CYS A 204 -25.04 -24.31 25.89
CA CYS A 204 -25.36 -24.05 27.29
C CYS A 204 -26.80 -24.48 27.62
N SER A 205 -27.24 -25.61 27.07
CA SER A 205 -28.53 -26.23 27.36
C SER A 205 -28.48 -27.25 28.51
N LEU A 206 -27.33 -27.38 29.20
CA LEU A 206 -27.15 -28.30 30.34
C LEU A 206 -26.55 -27.68 31.61
N ALA A 207 -26.46 -26.35 31.73
CA ALA A 207 -25.91 -25.72 32.92
C ALA A 207 -26.83 -24.63 33.51
N ASP A 208 -28.05 -25.02 33.90
CA ASP A 208 -28.84 -24.25 34.86
C ASP A 208 -29.31 -25.15 36.02
N GLN A 209 -28.35 -25.53 36.86
CA GLN A 209 -28.57 -25.81 38.27
C GLN A 209 -27.39 -25.26 39.06
N SER A 210 -27.44 -23.97 39.36
CA SER A 210 -26.94 -23.30 40.58
C SER A 210 -26.52 -21.88 40.25
N GLY A 211 -27.36 -20.92 40.66
CA GLY A 211 -27.13 -19.51 40.43
C GLY A 211 -25.88 -19.01 41.15
N LEU A 212 -24.99 -18.35 40.41
CA LEU A 212 -24.03 -17.37 40.91
C LEU A 212 -23.17 -16.82 39.76
N THR A 213 -23.70 -15.88 38.97
CA THR A 213 -22.86 -14.85 38.30
C THR A 213 -23.71 -13.81 37.56
N THR A 214 -24.15 -12.78 38.27
CA THR A 214 -24.67 -11.55 37.66
C THR A 214 -23.86 -10.37 38.16
N GLN A 215 -22.66 -10.13 37.59
CA GLN A 215 -21.99 -8.83 37.77
C GLN A 215 -20.84 -8.46 36.81
N ILE A 216 -20.63 -9.13 35.66
CA ILE A 216 -19.52 -8.78 34.74
C ILE A 216 -19.99 -8.48 33.29
N SER A 217 -21.23 -8.00 33.08
CA SER A 217 -21.70 -7.61 31.73
C SER A 217 -22.02 -6.12 31.54
N LYS A 218 -21.79 -5.27 32.54
CA LYS A 218 -22.19 -3.84 32.49
C LYS A 218 -21.10 -2.83 32.15
N ILE A 219 -19.86 -3.24 31.85
CA ILE A 219 -18.76 -2.29 31.60
C ILE A 219 -18.39 -2.18 30.10
N TYR A 220 -18.77 -3.13 29.24
CA TYR A 220 -18.31 -3.14 27.83
C TYR A 220 -19.26 -2.52 26.79
N ASN A 221 -20.45 -2.08 27.17
CA ASN A 221 -21.50 -1.66 26.21
C ASN A 221 -21.65 -0.14 26.02
N ASN A 222 -20.64 0.68 26.33
CA ASN A 222 -20.79 2.14 26.26
C ASN A 222 -19.75 2.91 25.42
N GLN A 223 -19.13 2.27 24.41
CA GLN A 223 -18.20 2.97 23.50
C GLN A 223 -18.53 2.89 21.99
N ASN A 224 -19.64 2.28 21.57
CA ASN A 224 -20.02 2.21 20.16
C ASN A 224 -21.30 2.99 19.82
N ALA A 225 -21.33 4.28 20.17
CA ALA A 225 -22.42 5.19 19.78
C ALA A 225 -21.88 6.38 18.96
N GLY A 226 -22.28 6.46 17.68
CA GLY A 226 -22.10 7.59 16.75
C GLY A 226 -20.93 7.36 15.79
N TRP A 227 -21.06 7.37 14.46
CA TRP A 227 -21.77 8.33 13.59
C TRP A 227 -22.19 7.69 12.24
N PRO A 228 -23.11 8.32 11.47
CA PRO A 228 -23.89 7.67 10.42
C PRO A 228 -23.18 7.57 9.05
N ASN A 229 -23.61 6.57 8.27
CA ASN A 229 -23.23 6.34 6.88
C ASN A 229 -23.51 7.55 5.96
N ILE A 230 -22.50 7.97 5.21
CA ILE A 230 -22.59 8.56 3.86
C ILE A 230 -21.48 7.93 3.02
#